data_AF-A0A668TV34-F1
#
_entry.id   AF-A0A668TV34-F1
#
_cell.length_a   1.000
_cell.length_b   1.000
_cell.length_c   1.000
_cell.angle_alpha   90.00
_cell.angle_beta   90.00
_cell.angle_gamma   90.00
#
_symmetry.space_group_name_H-M   'P 1'
#
loop_
_entity.id
_entity.type
_entity.pdbx_description
1 polymer ?
#
loop_
_entity_poly.entity_id
_entity_poly.type
_entity_poly.pdbx_seq_one_letter_code
_entity_poly.pdbx_strand_id
1 'polypeptide(L)'
;MAPINTVQNEGFRKMINTLDKRYTVPSRNYFSNVALPALYTQCRATVETELQAVQHFAATTKCISRLQRWERAKLHGLNPPEEIRDLLLQTHADPEYNLSLWSGYPL
;
A
#
# COMPACT_ATOMS: atom_id res chain seq x y z
N MET A 1 13.11 -3.26 2.64
CA MET A 1 13.16 -2.06 1.77
C MET A 1 14.36 -1.21 2.17
N ALA A 2 15.12 -0.66 1.23
CA ALA A 2 16.28 0.18 1.54
C ALA A 2 15.87 1.66 1.66
N PRO A 3 16.47 2.43 2.60
CA PRO A 3 16.17 3.85 2.73
C PRO A 3 16.71 4.64 1.53
N ILE A 4 16.03 5.74 1.18
CA ILE A 4 16.46 6.65 0.09
C ILE A 4 17.88 7.19 0.38
N ASN A 5 18.27 7.30 1.65
CA ASN A 5 19.60 7.80 2.04
C ASN A 5 20.75 6.90 1.55
N THR A 6 20.49 5.65 1.18
CA THR A 6 21.51 4.73 0.65
C THR A 6 22.23 5.29 -0.58
N VAL A 7 21.55 6.10 -1.41
CA VAL A 7 22.17 6.69 -2.62
C VAL A 7 23.29 7.70 -2.31
N GLN A 8 23.32 8.24 -1.08
CA GLN A 8 24.35 9.18 -0.63
C GLN A 8 25.54 8.47 0.02
N ASN A 9 25.41 7.19 0.38
CA ASN A 9 26.47 6.44 1.03
C ASN A 9 27.67 6.26 0.07
N GLU A 10 28.87 6.62 0.54
CA GLU A 10 30.08 6.53 -0.28
C GLU A 10 30.41 5.10 -0.73
N GLY A 11 30.21 4.11 0.15
CA GLY A 11 30.43 2.71 -0.17
C GLY A 11 29.50 2.23 -1.28
N PHE A 12 28.23 2.63 -1.23
CA PHE A 12 27.26 2.34 -2.28
C PHE A 12 27.65 2.98 -3.61
N ARG A 13 28.09 4.25 -3.59
CA ARG A 13 28.54 4.95 -4.81
C ARG A 13 29.80 4.32 -5.42
N LYS A 14 30.76 3.91 -4.58
CA LYS A 14 31.96 3.19 -5.02
C LYS A 14 31.59 1.85 -5.65
N MET A 15 30.69 1.10 -5.02
CA MET A 15 30.19 -0.16 -5.56
C MET A 15 29.54 0.02 -6.94
N ILE A 16 28.63 0.98 -7.09
CA ILE A 16 27.96 1.25 -8.37
C ILE A 16 28.96 1.66 -9.45
N ASN A 17 29.93 2.52 -9.12
CA ASN A 17 30.97 2.92 -10.06
C ASN A 17 31.86 1.74 -10.52
N THR A 18 32.08 0.76 -9.64
CA THR A 18 32.80 -0.48 -10.00
C THR A 18 31.98 -1.36 -10.93
N LEU A 19 30.66 -1.44 -10.71
CA LEU A 19 29.74 -2.23 -11.54
C LEU A 19 29.54 -1.62 -12.93
N ASP A 20 29.26 -0.31 -12.98
CA ASP A 20 29.14 0.44 -14.22
C ASP A 20 29.68 1.86 -14.04
N LYS A 21 30.83 2.13 -14.67
CA LYS A 21 31.50 3.43 -14.63
C LYS A 21 30.74 4.53 -15.37
N ARG A 22 29.84 4.17 -16.29
CA ARG A 22 29.04 5.13 -17.07
C ARG A 22 27.80 5.57 -16.33
N TYR A 23 27.39 4.85 -15.29
CA TYR A 23 26.19 5.13 -14.54
C TYR A 23 26.44 6.07 -13.36
N THR A 24 25.91 7.29 -13.45
CA THR A 24 25.96 8.26 -12.35
C THR A 24 24.70 8.15 -11.50
N VAL A 25 24.85 7.73 -10.24
CA VAL A 25 23.73 7.62 -9.29
C VAL A 25 23.08 9.01 -9.08
N PRO A 26 21.77 9.17 -9.36
CA PRO A 26 21.07 10.42 -9.12
C PRO A 26 21.03 10.81 -7.64
N SER A 27 20.82 12.10 -7.36
CA SER A 27 20.81 12.61 -5.99
C SER A 27 19.59 12.12 -5.20
N ARG A 28 19.71 12.09 -3.87
CA ARG A 28 18.59 11.84 -2.95
C ARG A 28 17.38 12.73 -3.26
N ASN A 29 17.63 14.02 -3.51
CA ASN A 29 16.57 15.00 -3.79
C ASN A 29 15.86 14.70 -5.12
N TYR A 30 16.59 14.22 -6.13
CA TYR A 30 15.98 13.77 -7.37
C TYR A 30 15.05 12.58 -7.13
N PHE A 31 15.48 11.58 -6.36
CA PHE A 31 14.61 10.46 -6.01
C PHE A 31 13.38 10.91 -5.22
N SER A 32 13.56 11.76 -4.20
CA SER A 32 12.47 12.24 -3.34
C SER A 32 11.45 13.12 -4.08
N ASN A 33 11.91 14.06 -4.92
CA ASN A 33 11.04 15.08 -5.48
C ASN A 33 10.59 14.79 -6.91
N VAL A 34 11.27 13.89 -7.64
CA VAL A 34 11.01 13.64 -9.05
C VAL A 34 10.72 12.17 -9.31
N ALA A 35 11.67 11.27 -9.05
CA ALA A 35 11.54 9.88 -9.47
C ALA A 35 10.43 9.13 -8.71
N LEU A 36 10.37 9.26 -7.38
CA LEU A 36 9.35 8.59 -6.57
C LEU A 36 7.94 9.13 -6.84
N PRO A 37 7.70 10.46 -6.89
CA PRO A 37 6.40 10.98 -7.28
C PRO A 37 5.97 10.54 -8.69
N ALA A 38 6.89 10.54 -9.67
CA ALA A 38 6.58 10.10 -11.02
C ALA A 38 6.19 8.61 -11.06
N LEU A 39 6.98 7.75 -10.40
CA LEU A 39 6.69 6.31 -10.27
C LEU A 39 5.36 6.07 -9.55
N TYR A 40 5.07 6.84 -8.50
CA TYR A 40 3.80 6.74 -7.78
C TYR A 40 2.63 7.11 -8.69
N THR A 41 2.70 8.23 -9.41
CA THR A 41 1.64 8.65 -10.33
C THR A 41 1.43 7.63 -11.45
N GLN A 42 2.50 7.07 -12.00
CA GLN A 42 2.40 6.01 -13.01
C GLN A 42 1.71 4.76 -12.45
N CYS A 43 2.18 4.25 -11.31
CA CYS A 43 1.59 3.07 -10.68
C CYS A 43 0.13 3.31 -10.30
N ARG A 44 -0.18 4.49 -9.74
CA ARG A 44 -1.53 4.90 -9.41
C ARG A 44 -2.44 4.90 -10.63
N ALA A 45 -2.01 5.45 -11.76
CA ALA A 45 -2.80 5.47 -12.98
C ALA A 45 -3.10 4.06 -13.51
N THR A 46 -2.11 3.16 -13.47
CA THR A 46 -2.31 1.74 -13.83
C THR A 46 -3.35 1.09 -12.92
N VAL A 47 -3.19 1.25 -11.60
CA VAL A 47 -4.10 0.68 -10.60
C VAL A 47 -5.50 1.27 -10.71
N GLU A 48 -5.64 2.57 -10.97
CA GLU A 48 -6.94 3.22 -11.21
C GLU A 48 -7.64 2.62 -12.45
N THR A 49 -6.88 2.35 -13.51
CA THR A 49 -7.42 1.73 -14.73
C THR A 49 -7.88 0.29 -14.47
N GLU A 50 -7.08 -0.49 -13.75
CA GLU A 50 -7.45 -1.86 -13.36
C GLU A 50 -8.66 -1.88 -12.42
N LEU A 51 -8.73 -0.96 -11.46
CA LEU A 51 -9.87 -0.83 -10.55
C LEU A 51 -11.17 -0.47 -11.26
N GLN A 52 -11.12 0.37 -12.30
CA GLN A 52 -12.30 0.69 -13.12
C GLN A 52 -12.85 -0.53 -13.87
N ALA A 53 -11.98 -1.50 -14.23
CA ALA A 53 -12.39 -2.71 -14.93
C ALA A 53 -13.03 -3.76 -14.00
N VAL A 54 -12.79 -3.67 -12.69
CA VAL A 54 -13.21 -4.69 -11.72
C VAL A 54 -14.57 -4.33 -11.10
N GLN A 55 -15.52 -5.26 -11.18
CA GLN A 55 -16.86 -5.07 -10.61
C GLN A 55 -16.87 -5.11 -9.06
N HIS A 56 -16.00 -5.93 -8.47
CA HIS A 56 -15.89 -6.10 -7.01
C HIS A 56 -14.42 -6.24 -6.58
N PHE A 57 -13.96 -5.39 -5.65
CA PHE A 57 -12.61 -5.50 -5.09
C PHE A 57 -12.65 -5.52 -3.56
N ALA A 58 -11.70 -6.23 -2.95
CA ALA A 58 -11.55 -6.32 -1.51
C ALA A 58 -10.22 -5.72 -1.04
N ALA A 59 -10.25 -4.47 -0.53
CA ALA A 59 -9.11 -3.85 0.16
C ALA A 59 -8.86 -4.39 1.59
N THR A 60 -8.27 -5.58 1.72
CA THR A 60 -7.99 -6.21 3.02
C THR A 60 -6.66 -5.78 3.63
N THR A 61 -6.70 -4.80 4.53
CA THR A 61 -5.53 -4.39 5.32
C THR A 61 -5.56 -5.05 6.69
N LYS A 62 -4.47 -5.69 7.10
CA LYS A 62 -4.33 -6.38 8.42
C LYS A 62 -4.44 -5.43 9.63
N CYS A 63 -4.31 -4.12 9.41
CA CYS A 63 -4.16 -3.13 10.48
C CYS A 63 -5.48 -2.55 11.04
N ILE A 64 -6.65 -2.96 10.53
CA ILE A 64 -7.96 -2.44 10.96
C ILE A 64 -8.97 -3.59 11.13
N SER A 65 -9.97 -3.39 11.99
CA SER A 65 -11.07 -4.35 12.14
C SER A 65 -11.98 -4.37 10.89
N ARG A 66 -12.76 -5.44 10.72
CA ARG A 66 -13.75 -5.54 9.63
C ARG A 66 -14.79 -4.42 9.71
N LEU A 67 -15.19 -4.01 10.92
CA LEU A 67 -16.13 -2.91 11.12
C LEU A 67 -15.52 -1.55 10.73
N GLN A 68 -14.31 -1.25 11.19
CA GLN A 68 -13.60 -0.02 10.81
C GLN A 68 -13.40 0.07 9.29
N ARG A 69 -13.16 -1.07 8.63
CA ARG A 69 -13.06 -1.12 7.18
C ARG A 69 -14.40 -0.81 6.50
N TRP A 70 -15.50 -1.35 7.02
CA TRP A 70 -16.85 -1.07 6.52
C TRP A 70 -17.18 0.43 6.65
N GLU A 71 -16.91 1.01 7.82
CA GLU A 71 -17.12 2.45 8.07
C GLU A 71 -16.28 3.32 7.14
N ARG A 72 -15.02 2.94 6.91
CA ARG A 72 -14.12 3.64 6.00
C ARG A 72 -14.58 3.55 4.54
N ALA A 73 -15.10 2.40 4.12
CA ALA A 73 -15.68 2.25 2.80
C ALA A 73 -16.87 3.21 2.60
N LYS A 74 -17.77 3.27 3.59
CA LYS A 74 -18.91 4.20 3.59
C LYS A 74 -18.46 5.66 3.58
N LEU A 75 -17.42 6.02 4.35
CA LEU A 75 -16.83 7.36 4.37
C LEU A 75 -16.24 7.77 3.01
N HIS A 76 -15.68 6.82 2.26
CA HIS A 76 -15.15 7.05 0.92
C HIS A 76 -16.23 7.00 -0.19
N GLY A 77 -17.52 7.01 0.17
CA GLY A 77 -18.62 7.01 -0.78
C GLY A 77 -18.81 5.68 -1.51
N LEU A 78 -18.25 4.58 -0.99
CA LEU A 78 -18.61 3.24 -1.43
C LEU A 78 -19.96 2.86 -0.81
N ASN A 79 -20.68 1.94 -1.46
CA ASN A 79 -21.94 1.37 -0.98
C ASN A 79 -21.70 -0.05 -0.42
N PRO A 80 -21.07 -0.21 0.76
CA PRO A 80 -20.93 -1.52 1.37
C PRO A 80 -22.30 -2.03 1.87
N PRO A 81 -22.59 -3.34 1.84
CA PRO A 81 -23.86 -3.89 2.31
C PRO A 81 -24.10 -3.65 3.80
N GLU A 82 -25.28 -3.15 4.18
CA GLU A 82 -25.65 -2.94 5.60
C GLU A 82 -25.82 -4.27 6.37
N GLU A 83 -26.19 -5.36 5.69
CA GLU A 83 -26.26 -6.71 6.28
C GLU A 83 -24.93 -7.12 6.96
N ILE A 84 -23.81 -6.76 6.33
CA ILE A 84 -22.47 -7.04 6.87
C ILE A 84 -22.23 -6.21 8.14
N ARG A 85 -22.71 -4.98 8.18
CA ARG A 85 -22.58 -4.12 9.37
C ARG A 85 -23.34 -4.68 10.55
N ASP A 86 -24.60 -5.07 10.33
CA ASP A 86 -25.46 -5.62 11.38
C ASP A 86 -24.89 -6.92 11.94
N LEU A 87 -24.38 -7.79 11.06
CA LEU A 87 -23.68 -9.01 11.45
C LEU A 87 -22.44 -8.68 12.31
N LEU A 88 -21.60 -7.73 11.88
CA LEU A 88 -20.40 -7.33 12.63
C LEU A 88 -20.71 -6.68 13.99
N LEU A 89 -21.86 -6.00 14.12
CA LEU A 89 -22.31 -5.45 15.41
C LEU A 89 -22.79 -6.55 16.35
N GLN A 90 -23.48 -7.56 15.83
CA GLN A 90 -23.95 -8.73 16.60
C GLN A 90 -22.79 -9.61 17.08
N THR A 91 -21.78 -9.83 16.23
CA THR A 91 -20.64 -10.73 16.52
C THR A 91 -19.35 -9.98 16.92
N HIS A 92 -19.45 -8.76 17.46
CA HIS A 92 -18.28 -7.92 17.76
C HIS A 92 -17.28 -8.56 18.76
N ALA A 93 -17.78 -9.44 19.64
CA ALA A 93 -16.99 -10.14 20.64
C ALA A 93 -16.18 -11.33 20.07
N ASP A 94 -16.53 -11.82 18.87
CA ASP A 94 -15.87 -12.95 18.25
C ASP A 94 -14.66 -12.48 17.41
N PRO A 95 -13.42 -12.88 17.75
CA PRO A 95 -12.24 -12.50 17.00
C PRO A 95 -12.26 -12.99 15.55
N GLU A 96 -12.96 -14.07 15.22
CA GLU A 96 -13.07 -14.58 13.85
C GLU A 96 -13.82 -13.61 12.91
N TYR A 97 -14.81 -12.91 13.45
CA TYR A 97 -15.60 -11.92 12.72
C TYR A 97 -15.00 -10.51 12.77
N ASN A 98 -14.30 -10.18 13.85
CA ASN A 98 -13.74 -8.84 14.03
C ASN A 98 -12.44 -8.65 13.22
N LEU A 99 -11.62 -9.71 13.11
CA LEU A 99 -10.30 -9.65 12.51
C LEU A 99 -10.28 -9.90 11.00
N SER A 100 -9.29 -9.34 10.34
CA SER A 100 -8.95 -9.66 8.95
C SER A 100 -8.62 -11.15 8.79
N LEU A 101 -8.93 -11.73 7.62
CA LEU A 101 -8.62 -13.12 7.27
C LEU A 101 -7.12 -13.44 7.41
N TRP A 102 -6.26 -12.43 7.22
CA TRP A 102 -4.81 -12.57 7.29
C TRP A 102 -4.23 -12.13 8.64
N SER A 103 -5.05 -12.01 9.68
CA SER A 103 -4.60 -11.64 11.02
C SER A 103 -3.54 -12.60 11.58
N GLY A 104 -3.66 -13.90 11.29
CA GLY A 104 -2.73 -14.94 11.74
C GLY A 104 -1.46 -15.12 10.90
N TYR A 105 -1.34 -14.49 9.72
CA TYR A 105 -0.17 -14.68 8.86
C TYR A 105 1.04 -13.87 9.36
N PRO A 106 2.24 -14.46 9.47
CA PRO A 106 3.46 -13.71 9.77
C PRO A 106 3.79 -12.75 8.60
N LEU A 107 4.20 -11.53 8.93
CA LEU A 107 4.64 -10.48 7.99
C LEU A 107 6.16 -10.48 7.87
#